data_AF-A0A3B8RMS4-F1
#
_entry.id   AF-A0A3B8RMS4-F1
#
_cell.length_a   1.000
_cell.length_b   1.000
_cell.length_c   1.000
_cell.angle_alpha   90.00
_cell.angle_beta   90.00
_cell.angle_gamma   90.00
#
_symmetry.space_group_name_H-M   'P 1'
#
loop_
_entity.id
_entity.type
_entity.pdbx_description
1 polymer ?
#
loop_
_entity_poly.entity_id
_entity_poly.type
_entity_poly.pdbx_seq_one_letter_code
_entity_poly.pdbx_strand_id
1 'polypeptide(L)'
;NYPNPFNASTKIQYSIPALSENRSRLSNSVRVVLKVFNMLGEENATLVNEEKLPGNYEIEFSASSGNSLSSARHLSSGIYYYRLQAGDFSQTKKMVLVQ
;
A
#
# COMPACT_ATOMS: atom_id res chain seq x y z
N ASN A 1 -10.81 -1.67 -34.74
CA ASN A 1 -11.65 -0.84 -33.85
C ASN A 1 -12.29 -1.75 -32.81
N TYR A 2 -12.31 -1.33 -31.54
CA TYR A 2 -12.63 -2.08 -30.29
C TYR A 2 -11.50 -2.97 -29.72
N PRO A 3 -11.30 -3.00 -28.38
CA PRO A 3 -10.25 -2.24 -27.72
C PRO A 3 -9.35 -3.11 -26.85
N ASN A 4 -8.15 -2.61 -26.57
CA ASN A 4 -7.19 -3.27 -25.69
C ASN A 4 -7.38 -2.74 -24.25
N PRO A 5 -7.89 -3.53 -23.28
CA PRO A 5 -8.13 -3.09 -21.92
C PRO A 5 -6.94 -3.49 -21.04
N PHE A 6 -5.85 -2.75 -21.07
CA PHE A 6 -4.75 -3.00 -20.13
C PHE A 6 -5.15 -2.49 -18.74
N ASN A 7 -5.57 -3.42 -17.89
CA ASN A 7 -5.72 -3.15 -16.46
C ASN A 7 -4.36 -3.36 -15.80
N ALA A 8 -3.69 -2.25 -15.47
CA ALA A 8 -2.45 -2.24 -14.73
C ALA A 8 -2.69 -2.63 -13.26
N SER A 9 -2.67 -3.92 -12.94
CA SER A 9 -2.59 -4.39 -11.56
C SER A 9 -1.14 -4.65 -11.17
N THR A 10 -0.76 -4.18 -9.99
CA THR A 10 0.57 -4.30 -9.41
C THR A 10 0.45 -5.01 -8.07
N LYS A 11 1.28 -6.04 -7.86
CA LYS A 11 1.37 -6.73 -6.58
C LYS A 11 2.36 -6.00 -5.66
N ILE A 12 1.86 -5.55 -4.52
CA ILE A 12 2.68 -4.89 -3.49
C ILE A 12 2.92 -5.88 -2.36
N GLN A 13 4.17 -6.32 -2.24
CA GLN A 13 4.61 -7.18 -1.14
C GLN A 13 5.27 -6.34 -0.04
N TYR A 14 4.82 -6.57 1.20
CA TYR A 14 5.32 -5.85 2.35
C TYR A 14 5.44 -6.75 3.57
N SER A 15 6.41 -6.44 4.43
CA SER A 15 6.74 -7.22 5.61
C SER A 15 6.58 -6.36 6.84
N ILE A 16 5.85 -6.86 7.82
CA ILE A 16 5.72 -6.25 9.14
C ILE A 16 6.78 -6.90 10.03
N PRO A 17 7.78 -6.14 10.50
CA PRO A 17 8.80 -6.70 11.39
C PRO A 17 8.18 -7.12 12.72
N ALA A 18 8.78 -8.13 13.35
CA ALA A 18 8.49 -8.42 14.75
C ALA A 18 8.98 -7.23 15.59
N LEU A 19 8.04 -6.42 16.10
CA LEU A 19 8.37 -5.29 16.96
C LEU A 19 8.84 -5.83 18.31
N SER A 20 9.96 -5.29 18.78
CA SER A 20 10.66 -5.77 19.98
C SER A 20 9.76 -5.76 21.23
N GLU A 21 9.84 -6.88 21.96
CA GLU A 21 9.41 -7.31 23.30
C GLU A 21 9.06 -6.25 24.39
N ASN A 22 9.31 -4.95 24.17
CA ASN A 22 9.05 -3.88 25.14
C ASN A 22 7.62 -3.33 25.08
N ARG A 23 6.79 -3.76 24.12
CA ARG A 23 5.34 -3.49 24.11
C ARG A 23 4.62 -4.71 24.67
N SER A 24 3.87 -4.50 25.75
CA SER A 24 3.06 -5.45 26.50
C SER A 24 2.73 -6.77 25.77
N ARG A 25 3.11 -7.90 26.39
CA ARG A 25 2.94 -9.30 25.93
C ARG A 25 1.50 -9.74 25.60
N LEU A 26 0.54 -8.82 25.62
CA LEU A 26 -0.88 -9.09 25.45
C LEU A 26 -1.42 -8.73 24.06
N SER A 27 -0.66 -8.00 23.24
CA SER A 27 -1.07 -7.70 21.86
C SER A 27 0.14 -7.63 20.92
N ASN A 28 0.38 -8.72 20.20
CA ASN A 28 1.42 -8.79 19.16
C ASN A 28 0.99 -8.14 17.85
N SER A 29 -0.26 -7.66 17.73
CA SER A 29 -0.71 -6.94 16.56
C SER A 29 -0.27 -5.48 16.62
N VAL A 30 0.02 -4.92 15.45
CA VAL A 30 0.34 -3.50 15.29
C VAL A 30 -0.61 -2.89 14.27
N ARG A 31 -1.00 -1.63 14.48
CA ARG A 31 -1.73 -0.86 13.48
C ARG A 31 -0.83 -0.65 12.26
N VAL A 32 -1.26 -1.18 11.13
CA VAL A 32 -0.57 -1.07 9.84
C VAL A 32 -1.32 -0.14 8.93
N VAL A 33 -0.60 0.81 8.37
CA VAL A 33 -1.09 1.76 7.38
C VAL A 33 -0.22 1.69 6.13
N LEU A 34 -0.81 1.30 5.00
CA LEU A 34 -0.15 1.30 3.70
C LEU A 34 -0.84 2.34 2.81
N LYS A 35 -0.09 3.38 2.42
CA LYS A 35 -0.59 4.49 1.61
C LYS A 35 0.21 4.65 0.33
N VAL A 36 -0.42 5.13 -0.73
CA VAL A 36 0.17 5.45 -2.02
C VAL A 36 0.17 6.96 -2.23
N PHE A 37 1.28 7.49 -2.73
CA PHE A 37 1.53 8.89 -3.00
C PHE A 37 2.07 9.09 -4.41
N ASN A 38 1.76 10.22 -5.02
CA ASN A 38 2.41 10.64 -6.26
C ASN A 38 3.75 11.35 -5.98
N MET A 39 4.42 11.80 -7.04
CA MET A 39 5.70 12.51 -6.95
C MET A 39 5.62 13.85 -6.21
N LEU A 40 4.42 14.43 -6.07
CA LEU A 40 4.18 15.67 -5.34
C LEU A 40 3.91 15.42 -3.84
N GLY A 41 3.84 14.15 -3.42
CA GLY A 41 3.54 13.76 -2.05
C GLY A 41 2.05 13.76 -1.72
N GLU A 42 1.17 13.90 -2.71
CA GLU A 42 -0.28 13.83 -2.52
C GLU A 42 -0.69 12.37 -2.27
N GLU A 43 -1.48 12.13 -1.23
CA GLU A 43 -2.05 10.80 -0.95
C GLU A 43 -3.11 10.45 -2.00
N ASN A 44 -2.85 9.41 -2.80
CA ASN A 44 -3.76 8.95 -3.82
C ASN A 44 -4.65 7.79 -3.35
N ALA A 45 -4.15 6.95 -2.45
CA ALA A 45 -4.91 5.81 -1.93
C ALA A 45 -4.39 5.33 -0.57
N THR A 46 -5.30 4.88 0.30
CA THR A 46 -4.99 4.05 1.46
C THR A 46 -5.35 2.60 1.15
N LEU A 47 -4.35 1.72 1.03
CA LEU A 47 -4.51 0.31 0.67
C LEU A 47 -4.77 -0.57 1.90
N VAL A 48 -4.16 -0.23 3.03
CA VAL A 48 -4.29 -0.96 4.30
C VAL A 48 -4.39 0.06 5.42
N ASN A 49 -5.34 -0.15 6.34
CA ASN A 49 -5.47 0.61 7.58
C ASN A 49 -6.15 -0.27 8.63
N GLU A 50 -5.43 -1.26 9.14
CA GLU A 50 -5.95 -2.26 10.08
C GLU A 50 -4.87 -2.78 11.02
N GLU A 51 -5.25 -3.53 12.06
CA GLU A 51 -4.28 -4.20 12.92
C GLU A 51 -3.84 -5.53 12.28
N LYS A 52 -2.53 -5.76 12.21
CA LYS A 52 -1.94 -7.00 11.68
C LYS A 52 -0.83 -7.50 12.58
N LEU A 53 -0.61 -8.81 12.54
CA LEU A 53 0.52 -9.47 13.20
C LEU A 53 1.80 -9.31 12.35
N PRO A 54 2.99 -9.47 12.94
CA PRO A 54 4.23 -9.60 12.20
C PRO A 54 4.16 -10.71 11.16
N GLY A 55 4.64 -10.44 9.95
CA GLY A 55 4.52 -11.37 8.83
C GLY A 55 4.68 -10.71 7.47
N ASN A 56 4.59 -11.53 6.43
CA ASN A 56 4.63 -11.11 5.04
C ASN A 56 3.21 -11.06 4.48
N TYR A 57 2.91 -9.99 3.75
CA TYR A 57 1.61 -9.74 3.18
C TYR A 57 1.76 -9.30 1.72
N GLU A 58 0.76 -9.63 0.91
CA GLU A 58 0.63 -9.21 -0.48
C GLU A 58 -0.72 -8.51 -0.63
N ILE A 59 -0.74 -7.38 -1.33
CA ILE A 59 -1.97 -6.72 -1.77
C ILE A 59 -1.89 -6.40 -3.25
N GLU A 60 -3.00 -6.56 -3.94
CA GLU A 60 -3.15 -6.16 -5.33
C GLU A 60 -3.62 -4.70 -5.40
N PHE A 61 -2.83 -3.87 -6.07
CA PHE A 61 -3.15 -2.48 -6.34
C PHE A 61 -3.49 -2.33 -7.83
N SER A 62 -4.72 -1.91 -8.13
CA SER A 62 -5.15 -1.65 -9.51
C SER A 62 -5.42 -0.17 -9.71
N ALA A 63 -4.92 0.38 -10.82
CA ALA A 63 -5.15 1.78 -11.21
C ALA A 63 -6.56 2.05 -11.75
N SER A 64 -7.30 0.99 -12.11
CA SER A 64 -8.63 1.09 -12.73
C SER A 64 -9.78 0.79 -11.78
N SER A 65 -9.51 0.12 -10.66
CA SER A 65 -10.54 -0.37 -9.74
C SER A 65 -10.34 0.27 -8.37
N GLY A 66 -11.33 1.05 -7.94
CA GLY A 66 -11.38 1.74 -6.65
C GLY A 66 -11.50 0.78 -5.47
N ASN A 67 -10.48 -0.06 -5.25
CA ASN A 67 -10.44 -1.07 -4.20
C ASN A 67 -9.85 -0.51 -2.90
N SER A 68 -9.86 0.82 -2.72
CA SER A 68 -9.26 1.51 -1.59
C SER A 68 -10.17 2.64 -1.15
N LEU A 69 -10.25 2.83 0.17
CA LEU A 69 -11.25 3.59 0.93
C LEU A 69 -11.30 5.11 0.66
N SER A 70 -10.80 5.56 -0.49
CA SER A 70 -10.74 6.95 -0.92
C SER A 70 -10.63 7.00 -2.44
N SER A 71 -11.63 7.58 -3.09
CA SER A 71 -11.66 8.13 -4.45
C SER A 71 -10.44 7.82 -5.33
N ALA A 72 -10.31 6.57 -5.80
CA ALA A 72 -9.36 6.23 -6.85
C ALA A 72 -9.81 6.93 -8.14
N ARG A 73 -9.35 8.17 -8.33
CA ARG A 73 -9.26 8.78 -9.66
C ARG A 73 -8.43 7.82 -10.53
N HIS A 74 -8.79 7.67 -11.80
CA HIS A 74 -7.95 6.97 -12.77
C HIS A 74 -6.51 7.47 -12.64
N LEU A 75 -5.63 6.62 -12.11
CA LEU A 75 -4.23 6.98 -11.91
C LEU A 75 -3.52 6.86 -13.25
N SER A 76 -2.90 7.94 -13.70
CA SER A 76 -2.11 7.95 -14.92
C SER A 76 -0.83 7.13 -14.76
N SER A 77 -0.33 6.57 -15.86
CA SER A 77 1.01 5.98 -15.91
C SER A 77 2.06 6.95 -15.36
N GLY A 78 2.93 6.50 -14.46
CA GLY A 78 3.87 7.37 -13.79
C GLY A 78 4.57 6.72 -12.61
N ILE A 79 5.42 7.50 -11.93
CA ILE A 79 6.11 7.07 -10.73
C ILE A 79 5.25 7.39 -9.51
N TYR A 80 5.06 6.39 -8.67
CA TYR A 80 4.36 6.50 -7.40
C TYR A 80 5.24 5.95 -6.28
N TYR A 81 4.92 6.35 -5.06
CA TYR A 81 5.55 5.87 -3.85
C TYR A 81 4.50 5.24 -2.97
N TYR A 82 4.82 4.12 -2.34
CA TYR A 82 4.00 3.60 -1.26
C TYR A 82 4.77 3.59 0.04
N ARG A 83 4.09 3.95 1.13
CA ARG A 83 4.64 4.00 2.48
C ARG A 83 3.87 3.04 3.37
N LEU A 84 4.57 2.06 3.91
CA LEU A 84 4.12 1.21 5.00
C LEU A 84 4.51 1.86 6.32
N GLN A 85 3.58 1.93 7.25
CA GLN A 85 3.81 2.33 8.65
C GLN A 85 3.22 1.26 9.57
N ALA A 86 4.02 0.76 10.50
CA ALA A 86 3.65 -0.25 11.48
C ALA A 86 4.28 0.10 12.83
N GLY A 87 3.55 0.85 13.67
CA GLY A 87 4.12 1.41 14.91
C GLY A 87 5.26 2.37 14.58
N ASP A 88 6.46 2.10 15.13
CA ASP A 88 7.65 2.93 14.89
C ASP A 88 8.38 2.56 13.59
N PHE A 89 8.00 1.44 12.96
CA PHE A 89 8.54 1.04 11.67
C PHE A 89 7.87 1.82 10.55
N SER A 90 8.68 2.43 9.68
CA SER A 90 8.21 3.00 8.41
C SER A 90 9.12 2.59 7.27
N GLN A 91 8.53 2.20 6.14
CA GLN A 91 9.24 1.86 4.93
C GLN A 91 8.55 2.53 3.73
N THR A 92 9.31 3.24 2.91
CA THR A 92 8.83 3.80 1.65
C THR A 92 9.51 3.10 0.49
N LYS A 93 8.74 2.74 -0.53
CA LYS A 93 9.24 2.10 -1.76
C LYS A 93 8.63 2.79 -2.97
N LYS A 94 9.38 2.80 -4.07
CA LYS A 94 8.97 3.36 -5.35
C LYS A 94 8.32 2.27 -6.20
N MET A 95 7.27 2.62 -6.94
CA MET A 95 6.68 1.80 -7.99
C MET A 95 6.48 2.62 -9.26
N VAL A 96 6.46 1.94 -10.40
CA VAL A 96 6.08 2.53 -11.69
C VAL A 96 4.73 1.93 -12.05
N LEU A 97 3.74 2.79 -12.21
CA LEU A 97 2.44 2.41 -12.70
C LEU A 97 2.42 2.59 -14.23
N VAL A 98 1.96 1.56 -14.95
CA VAL A 98 1.89 1.56 -16.41
C VAL A 98 0.50 1.08 -16.82
N GLN A 99 -0.38 2.00 -17.24
CA GLN A 99 -1.63 1.70 -17.95
C GLN A 99 -1.39 1.29 -19.40
#